data_AF-A0A4R7TJE4-F1
#
_entry.id   AF-A0A4R7TJE4-F1
#
_cell.length_a   1.000
_cell.length_b   1.000
_cell.length_c   1.000
_cell.angle_alpha   90.00
_cell.angle_beta   90.00
_cell.angle_gamma   90.00
#
_symmetry.space_group_name_H-M   'P 1'
#
loop_
_entity.id
_entity.type
_entity.pdbx_description
1 polymer ?
#
loop_
_entity_poly.entity_id
_entity_poly.type
_entity_poly.pdbx_seq_one_letter_code
_entity_poly.pdbx_strand_id
1 'polypeptide(L)'
;MSARHRVADERGETLVEMLLAVAIMGIAAVALMAGLTTSVLMSDIHRKQATAGTAVRDYAEALQKYVADGHYVDNCLSTTSYGLDSLADTPGFHHLLVAGSMRYWSGTDWQPTCTTDTGLQKLTIRVYTDDDRASEQLVVVLRKPCRLGDDLCS
;
A
#
# COMPACT_ATOMS: atom_id res chain seq x y z
N MET A 1 73.75 -29.79 -9.72
CA MET A 1 72.32 -29.49 -9.46
C MET A 1 71.89 -28.45 -10.47
N SER A 2 71.10 -28.86 -11.47
CA SER A 2 70.72 -28.03 -12.62
C SER A 2 69.48 -27.21 -12.26
N ALA A 3 69.65 -25.89 -12.14
CA ALA A 3 68.54 -24.96 -11.94
C ALA A 3 67.81 -24.77 -13.28
N ARG A 4 66.66 -25.43 -13.42
CA ARG A 4 65.71 -25.15 -14.51
C ARG A 4 65.18 -23.73 -14.30
N HIS A 5 65.72 -22.78 -15.03
CA HIS A 5 65.15 -21.46 -15.20
C HIS A 5 63.83 -21.64 -15.95
N ARG A 6 62.70 -21.65 -15.23
CA ARG A 6 61.38 -21.50 -15.85
C ARG A 6 61.32 -20.04 -16.29
N VAL A 7 61.63 -19.79 -17.55
CA VAL A 7 61.22 -18.56 -18.21
C VAL A 7 59.70 -18.62 -18.21
N ALA A 8 59.09 -17.89 -17.28
CA ALA A 8 57.68 -17.57 -17.36
C ALA A 8 57.53 -16.80 -18.68
N ASP A 9 56.75 -17.36 -19.59
CA ASP A 9 56.46 -16.78 -20.90
C ASP A 9 55.65 -15.51 -20.65
N GLU A 10 56.33 -14.38 -20.45
CA GLU A 10 55.75 -13.02 -20.39
C GLU A 10 55.29 -12.63 -21.81
N ARG A 11 54.36 -13.41 -22.38
CA ARG A 11 53.67 -13.02 -23.61
C ARG A 11 52.75 -11.88 -23.26
N GLY A 12 53.21 -10.69 -23.63
CA GLY A 12 52.48 -9.44 -23.50
C GLY A 12 51.01 -9.61 -23.79
N GLU A 13 50.25 -9.28 -22.76
CA GLU A 13 48.82 -9.00 -22.77
C GLU A 13 48.40 -8.30 -24.07
N THR A 14 47.53 -8.96 -24.84
CA THR A 14 47.11 -8.45 -26.15
C THR A 14 46.22 -7.21 -25.98
N LEU A 15 46.18 -6.30 -26.95
CA LEU A 15 45.22 -5.16 -26.97
C LEU A 15 43.77 -5.65 -26.79
N VAL A 16 43.47 -6.86 -27.26
CA VAL A 16 42.16 -7.51 -27.12
C VAL A 16 41.88 -7.90 -25.67
N GLU A 17 42.88 -8.37 -24.93
CA GLU A 17 42.75 -8.73 -23.51
C GLU A 17 42.45 -7.52 -22.63
N MET A 18 43.18 -6.42 -22.84
CA MET A 18 42.89 -5.14 -22.18
C MET A 18 41.51 -4.60 -22.55
N LEU A 19 41.12 -4.68 -23.83
CA LEU A 19 39.79 -4.24 -24.29
C LEU A 19 38.68 -5.09 -23.66
N LEU A 20 38.85 -6.41 -23.58
CA LEU A 20 37.90 -7.31 -22.94
C LEU A 20 37.81 -7.05 -21.44
N ALA A 21 38.94 -6.86 -20.76
CA ALA A 21 38.97 -6.54 -19.33
C ALA A 21 38.22 -5.24 -19.04
N VAL A 22 38.48 -4.18 -19.81
CA VAL A 22 37.78 -2.89 -19.68
C VAL A 22 36.28 -3.04 -20.01
N ALA A 23 35.93 -3.83 -21.03
CA ALA A 23 34.52 -4.10 -21.36
C ALA A 23 33.80 -4.82 -20.22
N ILE A 24 34.39 -5.86 -19.63
CA ILE A 24 33.81 -6.61 -18.50
C ILE A 24 33.69 -5.71 -17.27
N MET A 25 34.73 -4.93 -16.94
CA MET A 25 34.68 -3.99 -15.82
C MET A 25 33.61 -2.91 -16.01
N GLY A 26 33.44 -2.40 -17.24
CA GLY A 26 32.39 -1.44 -17.58
C GLY A 26 31.00 -2.03 -17.38
N ILE A 27 30.75 -3.24 -17.87
CA ILE A 27 29.48 -3.95 -17.68
C ILE A 27 29.23 -4.21 -16.19
N ALA A 28 30.23 -4.66 -15.45
CA ALA A 28 30.13 -4.91 -14.01
C ALA A 28 29.78 -3.63 -13.25
N ALA A 29 30.43 -2.50 -13.56
CA ALA A 29 30.15 -1.22 -12.92
C ALA A 29 28.70 -0.77 -13.16
N VAL A 30 28.20 -0.87 -14.40
CA VAL A 30 26.81 -0.51 -14.73
C VAL A 30 25.82 -1.44 -14.01
N ALA A 31 26.09 -2.75 -14.00
CA ALA A 31 25.25 -3.73 -13.31
C ALA A 31 25.15 -3.44 -11.80
N LEU A 32 26.27 -3.11 -11.15
CA LEU A 32 26.29 -2.75 -9.73
C LEU A 32 25.51 -1.46 -9.46
N MET A 33 25.70 -0.43 -10.27
CA MET A 33 24.96 0.83 -10.12
C MET A 33 23.46 0.62 -10.29
N ALA A 34 23.04 -0.17 -11.28
CA ALA A 34 21.64 -0.53 -11.49
C ALA A 34 21.06 -1.33 -10.30
N GLY A 35 21.82 -2.27 -9.74
CA GLY A 35 21.41 -3.04 -8.56
C GLY A 35 21.22 -2.17 -7.31
N LEU A 36 22.13 -1.23 -7.08
CA LEU A 36 22.06 -0.31 -5.94
C LEU A 36 20.88 0.65 -6.05
N THR A 37 20.66 1.27 -7.22
CA THR A 37 19.52 2.18 -7.42
C THR A 37 18.19 1.46 -7.26
N THR A 38 18.07 0.25 -7.81
CA THR A 38 16.87 -0.58 -7.65
C THR A 38 16.61 -0.91 -6.18
N SER A 39 17.65 -1.28 -5.43
CA SER A 39 17.53 -1.63 -4.00
C SER A 39 17.06 -0.45 -3.16
N VAL A 40 17.57 0.76 -3.43
CA VAL A 40 17.15 1.99 -2.74
C VAL A 40 15.70 2.33 -3.05
N LEU A 41 15.30 2.26 -4.34
CA LEU A 41 13.92 2.53 -4.74
C LEU A 41 12.94 1.53 -4.12
N MET A 42 13.29 0.24 -4.13
CA MET A 42 12.45 -0.79 -3.51
C MET A 42 12.30 -0.57 -2.01
N SER A 43 13.37 -0.16 -1.34
CA SER A 43 13.34 0.16 0.10
C SER A 43 12.43 1.36 0.41
N ASP A 44 12.43 2.39 -0.44
CA ASP A 44 11.52 3.53 -0.32
C ASP A 44 10.06 3.10 -0.48
N ILE A 45 9.77 2.31 -1.52
CA ILE A 45 8.43 1.77 -1.77
C ILE A 45 7.96 0.93 -0.59
N HIS A 46 8.78 -0.01 -0.10
CA HIS A 46 8.43 -0.84 1.06
C HIS A 46 8.12 -0.02 2.31
N ARG A 47 8.92 1.02 2.59
CA ARG A 47 8.67 1.91 3.73
C ARG A 47 7.33 2.63 3.58
N LYS A 48 7.04 3.17 2.38
CA LYS A 48 5.77 3.84 2.09
C LYS A 48 4.58 2.89 2.18
N GLN A 49 4.70 1.66 1.69
CA GLN A 49 3.65 0.64 1.78
C GLN A 49 3.37 0.26 3.24
N ALA A 50 4.43 0.10 4.06
CA ALA A 50 4.25 -0.15 5.49
C ALA A 50 3.51 1.00 6.19
N THR A 51 3.87 2.25 5.89
CA THR A 51 3.18 3.44 6.43
C THR A 51 1.75 3.59 5.90
N ALA A 52 1.50 3.33 4.62
CA ALA A 52 0.15 3.32 4.06
C ALA A 52 -0.72 2.24 4.73
N GLY A 53 -0.13 1.08 5.03
CA GLY A 53 -0.78 -0.01 5.73
C GLY A 53 -1.15 0.32 7.18
N THR A 54 -0.34 1.10 7.90
CA THR A 54 -0.74 1.59 9.23
C THR A 54 -1.81 2.67 9.11
N ALA A 55 -1.60 3.65 8.22
CA ALA A 55 -2.53 4.76 8.04
C ALA A 55 -3.94 4.32 7.61
N VAL A 56 -4.07 3.31 6.73
CA VAL A 56 -5.39 2.79 6.33
C VAL A 56 -6.11 2.09 7.47
N ARG A 57 -5.37 1.46 8.40
CA ARG A 57 -5.94 0.85 9.62
C ARG A 57 -6.39 1.92 10.61
N ASP A 58 -5.56 2.94 10.84
CA ASP A 58 -5.91 4.08 11.70
C ASP A 58 -7.17 4.78 11.18
N TYR A 59 -7.30 4.94 9.87
CA TYR A 59 -8.51 5.49 9.26
C TYR A 59 -9.74 4.59 9.46
N ALA A 60 -9.57 3.27 9.34
CA ALA A 60 -10.64 2.31 9.60
C ALA A 60 -11.11 2.37 11.05
N GLU A 61 -10.18 2.45 12.00
CA GLU A 61 -10.48 2.57 13.43
C GLU A 61 -11.19 3.88 13.75
N ALA A 62 -10.73 5.00 13.18
CA ALA A 62 -11.38 6.29 13.30
C ALA A 62 -12.83 6.24 12.77
N LEU A 63 -13.04 5.57 11.63
CA LEU A 63 -14.36 5.40 11.05
C LEU A 63 -15.28 4.50 11.92
N GLN A 64 -14.76 3.41 12.45
CA GLN A 64 -15.50 2.55 13.37
C GLN A 64 -15.89 3.30 14.65
N LYS A 65 -14.97 4.11 15.20
CA LYS A 65 -15.23 4.96 16.36
C LYS A 65 -16.32 5.99 16.06
N TYR A 66 -16.21 6.67 14.92
CA TYR A 66 -17.21 7.65 14.46
C TYR A 66 -18.61 7.02 14.37
N VAL A 67 -18.71 5.82 13.78
CA VAL A 67 -19.97 5.07 13.73
C VAL A 67 -20.47 4.68 15.12
N ALA A 68 -19.59 4.18 15.99
CA ALA A 68 -19.93 3.80 17.36
C ALA A 68 -20.43 4.99 18.20
N ASP A 69 -19.91 6.19 17.93
CA ASP A 69 -20.33 7.44 18.56
C ASP A 69 -21.71 7.93 18.06
N GLY A 70 -22.36 7.18 17.16
CA GLY A 70 -23.76 7.37 16.76
C GLY A 70 -23.94 7.97 15.38
N HIS A 71 -22.86 8.09 14.60
CA HIS A 71 -22.89 8.62 13.24
C HIS A 71 -23.11 7.52 12.19
N TYR A 72 -23.77 6.42 12.56
CA TYR A 72 -24.23 5.45 11.59
C TYR A 72 -25.34 6.05 10.73
N VAL A 73 -25.30 5.78 9.43
CA VAL A 73 -26.22 6.38 8.45
C VAL A 73 -27.25 5.33 8.02
N ASP A 74 -28.47 5.44 8.53
CA ASP A 74 -29.54 4.44 8.44
C ASP A 74 -30.45 4.58 7.20
N ASN A 75 -30.37 5.71 6.50
CA ASN A 75 -31.26 6.09 5.41
C ASN A 75 -30.66 5.88 4.01
N CYS A 76 -29.83 4.84 3.83
CA CYS A 76 -29.34 4.44 2.51
C CYS A 76 -28.56 5.54 1.75
N LEU A 77 -27.92 6.48 2.45
CA LEU A 77 -27.19 7.60 1.86
C LEU A 77 -25.81 7.21 1.29
N SER A 78 -25.18 8.14 0.57
CA SER A 78 -23.92 7.91 -0.12
C SER A 78 -22.71 7.75 0.80
N THR A 79 -21.64 7.15 0.26
CA THR A 79 -20.32 7.00 0.93
C THR A 79 -19.77 8.28 1.55
N THR A 80 -20.14 9.44 1.02
CA THR A 80 -19.70 10.76 1.50
C THR A 80 -20.16 11.08 2.92
N SER A 81 -21.21 10.43 3.43
CA SER A 81 -21.69 10.64 4.80
C SER A 81 -20.72 10.12 5.86
N TYR A 82 -19.75 9.28 5.47
CA TYR A 82 -18.69 8.74 6.32
C TYR A 82 -17.35 9.48 6.15
N GLY A 83 -17.33 10.63 5.48
CA GLY A 83 -16.15 11.49 5.41
C GLY A 83 -15.70 11.93 6.80
N LEU A 84 -14.42 11.72 7.11
CA LEU A 84 -13.81 12.17 8.37
C LEU A 84 -12.92 13.38 8.09
N ASP A 85 -13.52 14.51 7.71
CA ASP A 85 -12.78 15.72 7.32
C ASP A 85 -11.89 16.29 8.45
N SER A 86 -12.08 15.84 9.69
CA SER A 86 -11.27 16.21 10.86
C SER A 86 -10.08 15.29 11.14
N LEU A 87 -9.97 14.14 10.45
CA LEU A 87 -8.82 13.26 10.60
C LEU A 87 -7.63 13.86 9.86
N ALA A 88 -6.56 14.17 10.58
CA ALA A 88 -5.35 14.69 9.96
C ALA A 88 -4.64 13.60 9.15
N ASP A 89 -4.30 13.93 7.92
CA ASP A 89 -3.46 13.10 7.07
C ASP A 89 -2.05 12.94 7.64
N THR A 90 -1.48 11.75 7.45
CA THR A 90 -0.03 11.56 7.64
C THR A 90 0.71 12.33 6.54
N PRO A 91 1.80 13.08 6.83
CA PRO A 91 2.47 13.87 5.81
C PRO A 91 2.87 13.06 4.57
N GLY A 92 2.39 13.50 3.39
CA GLY A 92 2.64 12.84 2.10
C GLY A 92 1.73 11.64 1.79
N PHE A 93 0.73 11.38 2.64
CA PHE A 93 -0.32 10.39 2.42
C PHE A 93 -1.68 11.08 2.43
N HIS A 94 -2.61 10.55 1.65
CA HIS A 94 -3.99 11.02 1.56
C HIS A 94 -4.92 9.86 1.79
N HIS A 95 -5.99 10.07 2.56
CA HIS A 95 -7.05 9.09 2.72
C HIS A 95 -8.33 9.51 1.97
N LEU A 96 -9.09 8.52 1.49
CA LEU A 96 -10.42 8.75 0.94
C LEU A 96 -11.32 7.53 1.06
N LEU A 97 -12.63 7.77 0.95
CA LEU A 97 -13.60 6.71 0.68
C LEU A 97 -13.69 6.48 -0.82
N VAL A 98 -13.60 5.22 -1.24
CA VAL A 98 -13.73 4.87 -2.66
C VAL A 98 -15.18 5.06 -3.08
N ALA A 99 -15.41 5.99 -4.01
CA ALA A 99 -16.75 6.27 -4.53
C ALA A 99 -17.41 5.01 -5.11
N GLY A 100 -18.68 4.79 -4.79
CA GLY A 100 -19.44 3.62 -5.27
C GLY A 100 -19.05 2.28 -4.64
N SER A 101 -18.15 2.27 -3.65
CA SER A 101 -17.78 1.04 -2.93
C SER A 101 -18.82 0.59 -1.89
N MET A 102 -19.77 1.47 -1.54
CA MET A 102 -20.79 1.18 -0.54
C MET A 102 -21.60 -0.06 -0.92
N ARG A 103 -21.79 -0.95 0.04
CA ARG A 103 -22.70 -2.08 -0.04
C ARG A 103 -23.46 -2.23 1.27
N TYR A 104 -24.69 -2.69 1.15
CA TYR A 104 -25.61 -2.89 2.25
C TYR A 104 -25.92 -4.37 2.39
N TRP A 105 -26.03 -4.83 3.62
CA TRP A 105 -26.40 -6.21 3.88
C TRP A 105 -27.90 -6.41 3.73
N SER A 106 -28.32 -7.44 2.99
CA SER A 106 -29.74 -7.79 2.82
C SER A 106 -30.21 -8.90 3.76
N GLY A 107 -29.36 -9.40 4.66
CA GLY A 107 -29.59 -10.65 5.39
C GLY A 107 -28.98 -11.88 4.71
N THR A 108 -28.73 -11.81 3.39
CA THR A 108 -28.16 -12.92 2.59
C THR A 108 -26.96 -12.50 1.77
N ASP A 109 -26.98 -11.30 1.18
CA ASP A 109 -25.96 -10.81 0.27
C ASP A 109 -25.66 -9.32 0.48
N TRP A 110 -24.54 -8.88 -0.10
CA TRP A 110 -24.13 -7.48 -0.13
C TRP A 110 -24.62 -6.80 -1.41
N GLN A 111 -25.55 -5.85 -1.29
CA GLN A 111 -26.19 -5.18 -2.41
C GLN A 111 -25.72 -3.73 -2.58
N PRO A 112 -25.63 -3.20 -3.81
CA PRO A 112 -25.27 -1.80 -4.04
C PRO A 112 -26.40 -0.81 -3.72
N THR A 113 -27.64 -1.30 -3.70
CA THR A 113 -28.84 -0.53 -3.38
C THR A 113 -29.32 -0.91 -2.00
N CYS A 114 -29.75 0.08 -1.24
CA CYS A 114 -30.33 -0.11 0.07
C CYS A 114 -31.85 0.05 -0.03
N THR A 115 -32.57 -1.02 0.27
CA THR A 115 -34.05 -1.05 0.33
C THR A 115 -34.53 -1.05 1.77
N THR A 116 -33.81 -1.76 2.65
CA THR A 116 -34.02 -1.77 4.10
C THR A 116 -32.65 -1.91 4.75
N ASP A 117 -32.34 -1.03 5.69
CA ASP A 117 -31.09 -1.10 6.45
C ASP A 117 -31.19 -2.19 7.52
N THR A 118 -30.37 -3.23 7.40
CA THR A 118 -30.25 -4.34 8.38
C THR A 118 -29.14 -4.09 9.40
N GLY A 119 -28.69 -2.84 9.51
CA GLY A 119 -27.66 -2.42 10.46
C GLY A 119 -26.23 -2.85 10.10
N LEU A 120 -26.01 -3.32 8.87
CA LEU A 120 -24.68 -3.66 8.36
C LEU A 120 -24.42 -3.03 6.99
N GLN A 121 -23.30 -2.32 6.91
CA GLN A 121 -22.81 -1.66 5.72
C GLN A 121 -21.35 -2.02 5.51
N LYS A 122 -20.86 -2.02 4.28
CA LYS A 122 -19.44 -2.09 4.00
C LYS A 122 -19.05 -1.10 2.93
N LEU A 123 -17.85 -0.57 3.05
CA LEU A 123 -17.27 0.35 2.09
C LEU A 123 -15.77 0.14 1.99
N THR A 124 -15.17 0.65 0.93
CA THR A 124 -13.73 0.61 0.75
C THR A 124 -13.14 1.97 1.06
N ILE A 125 -12.13 1.97 1.92
CA ILE A 125 -11.26 3.12 2.16
C ILE A 125 -9.93 2.90 1.44
N ARG A 126 -9.28 4.00 1.06
CA ARG A 126 -7.97 3.99 0.43
C ARG A 126 -7.05 5.01 1.09
N VAL A 127 -5.79 4.63 1.26
CA VAL A 127 -4.69 5.56 1.56
C VAL A 127 -3.67 5.48 0.42
N TYR A 128 -3.21 6.63 -0.07
CA TYR A 128 -2.26 6.69 -1.19
C TYR A 128 -1.28 7.85 -1.05
N THR A 129 -0.14 7.79 -1.74
CA THR A 129 0.85 8.87 -1.81
C THR A 129 0.72 9.69 -3.08
N ASP A 130 1.15 10.96 -3.07
CA ASP A 130 1.12 11.86 -4.24
C ASP A 130 1.91 11.33 -5.45
N ASP A 131 2.93 10.52 -5.19
CA ASP A 131 3.83 9.96 -6.20
C ASP A 131 3.39 8.56 -6.70
N ASP A 132 2.21 8.10 -6.29
CA ASP A 132 1.62 6.78 -6.63
C ASP A 132 2.51 5.57 -6.27
N ARG A 133 3.53 5.75 -5.42
CA ARG A 133 4.44 4.67 -5.01
C ARG A 133 3.87 3.78 -3.92
N ALA A 134 2.87 4.24 -3.18
CA ALA A 134 2.12 3.43 -2.25
C ALA A 134 0.62 3.71 -2.34
N SER A 135 -0.16 2.63 -2.28
CA SER A 135 -1.62 2.68 -2.31
C SER A 135 -2.14 1.42 -1.61
N GLU A 136 -2.85 1.63 -0.51
CA GLU A 136 -3.41 0.57 0.32
C GLU A 136 -4.91 0.76 0.44
N GLN A 137 -5.65 -0.34 0.42
CA GLN A 137 -7.10 -0.34 0.52
C GLN A 137 -7.57 -1.31 1.59
N LEU A 138 -8.64 -0.94 2.26
CA LEU A 138 -9.31 -1.80 3.22
C LEU A 138 -10.81 -1.75 3.02
N VAL A 139 -11.45 -2.91 3.03
CA VAL A 139 -12.91 -3.01 3.12
C VAL A 139 -13.28 -2.99 4.60
N VAL A 140 -14.01 -1.96 5.01
CA VAL A 140 -14.48 -1.79 6.38
C VAL A 140 -15.95 -2.17 6.42
N VAL A 141 -16.31 -3.03 7.37
CA VAL A 141 -17.71 -3.34 7.68
C VAL A 141 -18.13 -2.47 8.87
N LEU A 142 -19.12 -1.63 8.65
CA LEU A 142 -19.75 -0.76 9.63
C LEU A 142 -20.98 -1.45 10.19
N ARG A 143 -21.12 -1.43 11.51
CA ARG A 143 -22.26 -1.98 12.22
C ARG A 143 -23.00 -0.86 12.92
N LYS A 144 -24.32 -0.84 12.79
CA LYS A 144 -25.20 0.06 13.54
C LYS A 144 -24.96 -0.15 15.05
N PRO A 145 -24.64 0.91 15.81
CA PRO A 145 -24.44 0.79 17.23
C PRO A 145 -25.76 0.41 17.92
N CYS A 146 -25.71 -0.51 18.88
CA CYS A 146 -26.87 -0.89 19.69
C CYS A 146 -26.79 -0.12 21.01
N ARG A 147 -27.60 0.94 21.20
CA ARG A 147 -27.66 1.66 22.48
C ARG A 147 -28.75 1.08 23.39
N LEU A 148 -28.60 1.29 24.69
CA LEU A 148 -29.63 0.99 25.67
C LEU A 148 -30.87 1.85 25.38
N GLY A 149 -31.89 1.27 24.74
CA GLY A 149 -33.15 1.94 24.41
C GLY A 149 -33.56 1.85 22.93
N ASP A 150 -32.66 1.44 22.04
CA ASP A 150 -33.00 1.17 20.64
C ASP A 150 -33.61 -0.24 20.50
N ASP A 151 -34.52 -0.43 19.53
CA ASP A 151 -34.99 -1.77 19.15
C ASP A 151 -33.76 -2.65 18.86
N LEU A 152 -33.79 -3.89 19.37
CA LEU A 152 -32.71 -4.87 19.22
C LEU A 152 -32.23 -4.89 17.77
N CYS A 153 -30.98 -4.47 17.55
CA CYS A 153 -30.28 -4.44 16.27
C CYS A 153 -30.70 -5.58 15.32
N SER A 154 -31.72 -5.31 14.50
CA SER A 154 -32.32 -6.20 13.51
C SER A 154 -32.25 -5.55 12.15
#